data_AF-A0A497GKN1-F1
#
_entry.id   AF-A0A497GKN1-F1
#
_cell.length_a   1.000
_cell.length_b   1.000
_cell.length_c   1.000
_cell.angle_alpha   90.00
_cell.angle_beta   90.00
_cell.angle_gamma   90.00
#
_symmetry.space_group_name_H-M   'P 1'
#
loop_
_entity.id
_entity.type
_entity.pdbx_description
1 polymer ?
#
loop_
_entity_poly.entity_id
_entity_poly.type
_entity_poly.pdbx_seq_one_letter_code
_entity_poly.pdbx_strand_id
1 'polypeptide(L)'
;MLSPNYPMLKFYLRAISSIGDFMSFTSIATRKFHSELSSLLNKKVVVRTVDGRTYEGTLLGYDDRNLHVCLGDVKNEKGVEYTRVIVHGNVISEILSREELIDLRELAERIERVFPHMVKYLEDAKVIVVMDRIKVTENGVIEGSGPAAERVRKIYEEYLMERKSRSSK
;
A
#
# COMPACT_ATOMS: atom_id res chain seq x y z
N MET A 1 -26.33 -34.42 44.77
CA MET A 1 -25.26 -34.62 43.77
C MET A 1 -24.56 -33.28 43.56
N LEU A 2 -23.39 -33.09 44.17
CA LEU A 2 -22.65 -31.82 44.13
C LEU A 2 -21.56 -31.92 43.05
N SER A 3 -21.61 -31.03 42.05
CA SER A 3 -20.56 -30.90 41.02
C SER A 3 -19.22 -30.60 41.68
N PRO A 4 -18.13 -31.32 41.32
CA PRO A 4 -16.83 -31.01 41.88
C PRO A 4 -16.31 -29.69 41.31
N ASN A 5 -16.00 -28.77 42.22
CA ASN A 5 -15.43 -27.47 41.92
C ASN A 5 -13.92 -27.68 41.67
N TYR A 6 -13.49 -27.63 40.41
CA TYR A 6 -12.07 -27.78 40.02
C TYR A 6 -11.44 -26.41 39.71
N PRO A 7 -11.02 -25.63 40.73
CA PRO A 7 -10.41 -24.31 40.54
C PRO A 7 -9.13 -24.36 39.69
N MET A 8 -8.38 -25.47 39.75
CA MET A 8 -7.16 -25.71 38.98
C MET A 8 -7.38 -25.70 37.46
N LEU A 9 -8.49 -26.27 36.99
CA LEU A 9 -8.80 -26.34 35.56
C LEU A 9 -9.22 -24.97 35.01
N LYS A 10 -9.93 -24.17 35.82
CA LYS A 10 -10.23 -22.76 35.50
C LYS A 10 -8.96 -21.91 35.47
N PHE A 11 -7.98 -22.19 36.33
CA PHE A 11 -6.69 -21.50 36.34
C PHE A 11 -5.88 -21.82 35.06
N TYR A 12 -5.86 -23.08 34.64
CA TYR A 12 -5.20 -23.51 33.41
C TYR A 12 -5.85 -22.90 32.16
N LEU A 13 -7.17 -22.92 32.06
CA LEU A 13 -7.91 -22.28 30.97
C LEU A 13 -7.67 -20.76 30.89
N ARG A 14 -7.51 -20.10 32.05
CA ARG A 14 -7.21 -18.66 32.13
C ARG A 14 -5.76 -18.34 31.75
N ALA A 15 -4.82 -19.24 32.07
CA ALA A 15 -3.44 -19.15 31.61
C ALA A 15 -3.34 -19.35 30.09
N ILE A 16 -4.10 -20.29 29.52
CA ILE A 16 -4.15 -20.51 28.06
C ILE A 16 -4.79 -19.32 27.34
N SER A 17 -5.85 -18.71 27.90
CA SER A 17 -6.44 -17.49 27.34
C SER A 17 -5.53 -16.26 27.46
N SER A 18 -4.60 -16.25 28.43
CA SER A 18 -3.59 -15.19 28.59
C SER A 18 -2.33 -15.42 27.73
N ILE A 19 -2.12 -16.63 27.22
CA ILE A 19 -1.09 -16.94 26.21
C ILE A 19 -1.57 -16.55 24.80
N GLY A 20 -2.88 -16.36 24.62
CA GLY A 20 -3.50 -15.90 23.38
C GLY A 20 -3.22 -14.43 23.02
N ASP A 21 -2.77 -13.62 23.98
CA ASP A 21 -2.31 -12.25 23.76
C ASP A 21 -0.79 -12.19 23.58
N PHE A 22 -0.25 -13.12 22.79
CA PHE A 22 1.08 -12.94 22.19
C PHE A 22 0.95 -11.86 21.12
N MET A 23 0.81 -10.60 21.56
CA MET A 23 1.05 -9.43 20.73
C MET A 23 2.37 -9.69 20.02
N SER A 24 2.29 -9.96 18.71
CA SER A 24 3.46 -9.99 17.86
C SER A 24 4.19 -8.68 18.08
N PHE A 25 5.31 -8.72 18.81
CA PHE A 25 6.31 -7.66 18.83
C PHE A 25 7.02 -7.67 17.48
N THR A 26 6.25 -7.46 16.41
CA THR A 26 6.83 -7.23 15.09
C THR A 26 7.61 -5.93 15.20
N SER A 27 8.85 -5.92 14.72
CA SER A 27 9.65 -4.70 14.75
C SER A 27 8.97 -3.60 13.91
N ILE A 28 9.26 -2.33 14.20
CA ILE A 28 8.78 -1.22 13.37
C ILE A 28 9.22 -1.42 11.90
N ALA A 29 10.42 -1.96 11.68
CA ALA A 29 10.94 -2.26 10.35
C ALA A 29 10.10 -3.32 9.62
N THR A 30 9.72 -4.41 10.29
CA THR A 30 8.88 -5.46 9.70
C THR A 30 7.49 -4.92 9.34
N ARG A 31 6.87 -4.11 10.20
CA ARG A 31 5.59 -3.47 9.88
C ARG A 31 5.69 -2.56 8.66
N LYS A 32 6.75 -1.75 8.59
CA LYS A 32 7.00 -0.88 7.42
C LYS A 32 7.19 -1.71 6.15
N PHE A 33 7.98 -2.77 6.21
CA PHE A 33 8.16 -3.68 5.08
C PHE A 33 6.83 -4.26 4.57
N HIS A 34 5.98 -4.77 5.46
CA HIS A 34 4.67 -5.28 5.06
C HIS A 34 3.75 -4.18 4.52
N SER A 35 3.82 -2.97 5.07
CA SER A 35 3.07 -1.81 4.58
C SER A 35 3.49 -1.43 3.16
N GLU A 36 4.79 -1.44 2.87
CA GLU A 36 5.31 -1.20 1.51
C GLU A 36 4.86 -2.30 0.56
N LEU A 37 4.99 -3.57 0.94
CA LEU A 37 4.53 -4.67 0.08
C LEU A 37 3.01 -4.65 -0.15
N SER A 38 2.23 -4.26 0.86
CA SER A 38 0.79 -4.05 0.75
C SER A 38 0.44 -2.91 -0.20
N SER A 39 1.23 -1.83 -0.19
CA SER A 39 0.99 -0.67 -1.05
C SER A 39 1.19 -0.99 -2.53
N LEU A 40 1.95 -2.05 -2.85
CA LEU A 40 2.15 -2.54 -4.22
C LEU A 40 0.98 -3.37 -4.77
N LEU A 41 0.00 -3.75 -3.94
CA LEU A 41 -1.17 -4.52 -4.41
C LEU A 41 -1.95 -3.73 -5.47
N ASN A 42 -2.36 -4.44 -6.52
CA ASN A 42 -3.01 -3.92 -7.73
C ASN A 42 -2.18 -2.91 -8.53
N LYS A 43 -0.87 -2.83 -8.29
CA LYS A 43 0.05 -1.99 -9.07
C LYS A 43 0.92 -2.84 -9.99
N LYS A 44 1.45 -2.20 -11.04
CA LYS A 44 2.41 -2.83 -11.95
C LYS A 44 3.77 -2.97 -11.25
N VAL A 45 4.29 -4.19 -11.27
CA VAL A 45 5.59 -4.54 -10.72
C VAL A 45 6.39 -5.37 -11.72
N VAL A 46 7.70 -5.42 -11.53
CA VAL A 46 8.61 -6.34 -12.19
C VAL A 46 9.20 -7.25 -11.12
N VAL A 47 8.92 -8.54 -11.22
CA VAL A 47 9.54 -9.56 -10.37
C VAL A 47 10.74 -10.13 -11.09
N ARG A 48 11.92 -10.03 -10.47
CA ARG A 48 13.15 -10.67 -10.97
C ARG A 48 13.43 -11.90 -10.13
N THR A 49 13.82 -12.98 -10.80
CA THR A 49 14.24 -14.21 -10.13
C THR A 49 15.76 -14.27 -9.98
N VAL A 50 16.25 -15.13 -9.10
CA VAL A 50 17.68 -15.37 -8.88
C VAL A 50 18.40 -15.92 -10.12
N ASP A 51 17.68 -16.57 -11.03
CA ASP A 51 18.20 -17.06 -12.32
C ASP A 51 18.04 -16.04 -13.47
N GLY A 52 17.63 -14.80 -13.16
CA GLY A 52 17.62 -13.68 -14.09
C GLY A 52 16.36 -13.55 -14.97
N ARG A 53 15.33 -14.38 -14.75
CA ARG A 53 14.04 -14.21 -15.44
C ARG A 53 13.31 -13.00 -14.90
N THR A 54 12.47 -12.39 -15.72
CA THR A 54 11.69 -11.22 -15.33
C THR A 54 10.23 -11.38 -15.71
N TYR A 55 9.36 -11.06 -14.76
CA TYR A 55 7.91 -11.07 -14.94
C TYR A 55 7.38 -9.67 -14.67
N GLU A 56 6.94 -8.97 -15.70
CA GLU A 56 6.26 -7.67 -15.59
C GLU A 56 4.75 -7.88 -15.58
N GLY A 57 4.06 -7.43 -14.55
CA GLY A 57 2.60 -7.61 -14.44
C GLY A 57 2.01 -6.87 -13.24
N THR A 58 0.73 -7.10 -12.97
CA THR A 58 0.03 -6.51 -11.81
C THR A 58 0.15 -7.42 -10.60
N LEU A 59 0.61 -6.91 -9.45
CA LEU A 59 0.66 -7.68 -8.21
C LEU A 59 -0.74 -7.86 -7.63
N LEU A 60 -1.27 -9.08 -7.64
CA LEU A 60 -2.62 -9.38 -7.15
C LEU A 60 -2.65 -9.83 -5.70
N GLY A 61 -1.55 -10.37 -5.21
CA GLY A 61 -1.46 -10.90 -3.85
C GLY A 61 -0.06 -11.43 -3.54
N TYR A 62 0.22 -11.56 -2.25
CA TYR A 62 1.43 -12.18 -1.75
C TYR A 62 1.14 -13.01 -0.48
N ASP A 63 1.97 -14.02 -0.25
CA ASP A 63 2.03 -14.78 1.01
C ASP A 63 2.92 -14.04 2.02
N ASP A 64 2.42 -13.78 3.22
CA ASP A 64 3.08 -12.97 4.25
C ASP A 64 4.27 -13.67 4.92
N ARG A 65 4.39 -15.00 4.75
CA ARG A 65 5.44 -15.84 5.33
C ARG A 65 6.59 -16.12 4.37
N ASN A 66 6.28 -16.54 3.16
CA ASN A 66 7.28 -17.03 2.21
C ASN A 66 7.45 -16.13 0.99
N LEU A 67 6.75 -14.99 0.93
CA LEU A 67 6.78 -14.04 -0.19
C LEU A 67 6.46 -14.70 -1.55
N HIS A 68 5.62 -15.74 -1.56
CA HIS A 68 5.01 -16.18 -2.81
C HIS A 68 4.19 -15.03 -3.38
N VAL A 69 4.35 -14.70 -4.66
CA VAL A 69 3.60 -13.60 -5.28
C VAL A 69 2.72 -14.12 -6.40
N CYS A 70 1.54 -13.53 -6.52
CA CYS A 70 0.59 -13.80 -7.59
C CYS A 70 0.52 -12.57 -8.50
N LEU A 71 0.89 -12.74 -9.76
CA LEU A 71 0.87 -11.68 -10.76
C LEU A 71 -0.24 -11.94 -11.79
N GLY A 72 -0.89 -10.87 -12.23
CA GLY A 72 -1.86 -10.87 -13.33
C GLY A 72 -1.35 -10.09 -14.55
N ASP A 73 -1.86 -10.45 -15.73
CA ASP A 73 -1.58 -9.79 -17.01
C ASP A 73 -0.07 -9.63 -17.24
N VAL A 74 0.63 -10.76 -17.18
CA VAL A 74 2.09 -10.83 -17.04
C VAL A 74 2.74 -10.96 -18.40
N LYS A 75 3.82 -10.23 -18.63
CA LYS A 75 4.75 -10.38 -19.76
C LYS A 75 6.13 -10.79 -19.25
N ASN A 76 6.72 -11.83 -19.84
CA ASN A 76 8.08 -12.25 -19.48
C ASN A 76 9.16 -11.56 -20.33
N GLU A 77 10.43 -11.84 -20.05
CA GLU A 77 11.58 -11.30 -20.81
C GLU A 77 11.58 -11.66 -22.30
N LYS A 78 10.88 -12.74 -22.67
CA LYS A 78 10.73 -13.21 -24.06
C LYS A 78 9.51 -12.61 -24.76
N GLY A 79 8.76 -11.76 -24.07
CA GLY A 79 7.54 -11.15 -24.57
C GLY A 79 6.31 -12.06 -24.57
N VAL A 80 6.38 -13.24 -23.95
CA VAL A 80 5.25 -14.16 -23.80
C VAL A 80 4.32 -13.64 -22.72
N GLU A 81 3.03 -13.62 -23.02
CA GLU A 81 1.98 -13.15 -22.13
C GLU A 81 1.31 -14.31 -21.37
N TYR A 82 1.02 -14.10 -20.10
CA TYR A 82 0.33 -15.03 -19.21
C TYR A 82 -0.75 -14.31 -18.43
N THR A 83 -1.96 -14.86 -18.37
CA THR A 83 -3.04 -14.29 -17.54
C THR A 83 -2.69 -14.33 -16.05
N ARG A 84 -1.96 -15.36 -15.61
CA ARG A 84 -1.57 -15.54 -14.21
C ARG A 84 -0.21 -16.20 -14.10
N VAL A 85 0.64 -15.67 -13.21
CA VAL A 85 1.92 -16.28 -12.82
C VAL A 85 2.01 -16.29 -11.31
N ILE A 86 2.32 -17.45 -10.72
CA ILE A 86 2.66 -17.57 -9.30
C ILE A 86 4.16 -17.79 -9.22
N VAL A 87 4.87 -16.88 -8.55
CA VAL A 87 6.32 -16.98 -8.35
C VAL A 87 6.58 -17.34 -6.90
N HIS A 88 7.32 -18.42 -6.65
CA HIS A 88 7.66 -18.81 -5.30
C HIS A 88 8.72 -17.85 -4.71
N GLY A 89 8.54 -17.38 -3.47
CA GLY A 89 9.44 -16.36 -2.92
C GLY A 89 10.88 -16.80 -2.72
N ASN A 90 11.16 -18.11 -2.61
CA ASN A 90 12.52 -18.63 -2.55
C ASN A 90 13.35 -18.41 -3.83
N VAL A 91 12.70 -18.13 -4.97
CA VAL A 91 13.38 -17.83 -6.24
C VAL A 91 13.36 -16.35 -6.58
N ILE A 92 12.68 -15.49 -5.81
CA ILE A 92 12.60 -14.05 -6.06
C ILE A 92 13.88 -13.38 -5.56
N SER A 93 14.53 -12.61 -6.44
CA SER A 93 15.65 -11.74 -6.07
C SER A 93 15.17 -10.34 -5.75
N GLU A 94 14.26 -9.79 -6.56
CA GLU A 94 13.80 -8.41 -6.46
C GLU A 94 12.30 -8.31 -6.83
N ILE A 95 11.57 -7.44 -6.11
CA ILE A 95 10.26 -6.94 -6.52
C ILE A 95 10.42 -5.44 -6.77
N LEU A 96 10.37 -5.05 -8.04
CA LEU A 96 10.58 -3.68 -8.46
C LEU A 96 9.22 -3.06 -8.78
N SER A 97 8.94 -1.89 -8.23
CA SER A 97 7.79 -1.08 -8.63
C SER A 97 8.29 0.16 -9.34
N ARG A 98 7.74 0.46 -10.52
CA ARG A 98 7.88 1.76 -11.16
C ARG A 98 6.60 2.54 -10.92
N GLU A 99 6.39 2.91 -9.67
CA GLU A 99 5.38 3.91 -9.39
C GLU A 99 5.89 5.27 -9.83
N GLU A 100 5.13 5.89 -10.72
CA GLU A 100 5.21 7.32 -10.89
C GLU A 100 4.81 7.97 -9.56
N LEU A 101 5.82 8.36 -8.78
CA LEU A 101 5.59 9.14 -7.56
C LEU A 101 4.80 10.39 -7.92
N ILE A 102 3.69 10.60 -7.23
CA ILE A 102 2.92 11.83 -7.34
C ILE A 102 3.83 12.99 -6.94
N ASP A 103 3.97 13.95 -7.83
CA ASP A 103 4.66 15.18 -7.52
C ASP A 103 3.69 16.03 -6.70
N LEU A 104 3.80 15.90 -5.38
CA LEU A 104 2.96 16.64 -4.44
C LEU A 104 3.18 18.15 -4.53
N ARG A 105 4.34 18.60 -5.05
CA ARG A 105 4.60 20.02 -5.28
C ARG A 105 3.80 20.51 -6.48
N GLU A 106 3.83 19.80 -7.61
CA GLU A 106 3.00 20.11 -8.80
C GLU A 106 1.51 20.07 -8.44
N LEU A 107 1.08 19.07 -7.66
CA LEU A 107 -0.30 18.98 -7.18
C LEU A 107 -0.66 20.15 -6.26
N ALA A 108 0.21 20.54 -5.33
CA ALA A 108 -0.02 21.68 -4.45
C ALA A 108 -0.18 22.99 -5.23
N GLU A 109 0.69 23.24 -6.22
CA GLU A 109 0.59 24.40 -7.11
C GLU A 109 -0.73 24.42 -7.89
N ARG A 110 -1.20 23.27 -8.34
CA ARG A 110 -2.49 23.16 -9.04
C ARG A 110 -3.68 23.45 -8.12
N ILE A 111 -3.64 22.96 -6.89
CA ILE A 111 -4.67 23.25 -5.89
C ILE A 111 -4.64 24.74 -5.52
N GLU A 112 -3.46 25.35 -5.38
CA GLU A 112 -3.27 26.77 -5.04
C GLU A 112 -3.90 27.71 -6.08
N ARG A 113 -3.90 27.33 -7.37
CA ARG A 113 -4.62 28.09 -8.42
C ARG A 113 -6.13 28.17 -8.19
N VAL A 114 -6.72 27.21 -7.48
CA VAL A 114 -8.15 27.15 -7.18
C VAL A 114 -8.45 27.67 -5.77
N PHE A 115 -7.50 27.51 -4.85
CA PHE A 115 -7.59 27.96 -3.46
C PHE A 115 -6.42 28.89 -3.09
N PRO A 116 -6.40 30.13 -3.60
CA PRO A 116 -5.27 31.03 -3.40
C PRO A 116 -5.01 31.33 -1.92
N HIS A 117 -3.73 31.32 -1.54
CA HIS A 117 -3.21 31.57 -0.19
C HIS A 117 -3.74 30.60 0.89
N MET A 118 -4.33 29.49 0.48
CA MET A 118 -4.95 28.50 1.37
C MET A 118 -4.28 27.13 1.29
N VAL A 119 -3.20 26.97 0.52
CA VAL A 119 -2.47 25.71 0.40
C VAL A 119 -1.11 25.80 1.10
N LYS A 120 -0.81 24.79 1.93
CA LYS A 120 0.49 24.59 2.55
C LYS A 120 0.98 23.20 2.21
N TYR A 121 2.15 23.09 1.57
CA TYR A 121 2.79 21.80 1.38
C TYR A 121 3.82 21.57 2.49
N LEU A 122 3.57 20.56 3.31
CA LEU A 122 4.47 20.09 4.36
C LEU A 122 5.38 19.00 3.76
N GLU A 123 6.53 19.42 3.23
CA GLU A 123 7.45 18.54 2.50
C GLU A 123 7.89 17.32 3.33
N ASP A 124 8.31 17.54 4.57
CA ASP A 124 8.77 16.48 5.48
C ASP A 124 7.70 15.42 5.77
N ALA A 125 6.43 15.85 5.82
CA ALA A 125 5.30 14.97 6.09
C ALA A 125 4.66 14.39 4.82
N LYS A 126 5.06 14.86 3.63
CA LYS A 126 4.37 14.58 2.35
C LYS A 126 2.86 14.85 2.41
N VAL A 127 2.46 15.93 3.09
CA VAL A 127 1.04 16.32 3.23
C VAL A 127 0.81 17.71 2.66
N ILE A 128 -0.19 17.85 1.81
CA ILE A 128 -0.74 19.14 1.40
C ILE A 128 -1.93 19.45 2.31
N VAL A 129 -1.89 20.59 2.97
CA VAL A 129 -2.97 21.09 3.82
C VAL A 129 -3.68 22.23 3.09
N VAL A 130 -4.98 22.09 2.89
CA VAL A 130 -5.83 23.11 2.24
C VAL A 130 -6.82 23.66 3.28
N MET A 131 -6.91 24.99 3.37
CA MET A 131 -7.76 25.71 4.34
C MET A 131 -7.57 25.26 5.80
N ASP A 132 -6.35 24.83 6.17
CA ASP A 132 -6.00 24.32 7.50
C ASP A 132 -6.83 23.11 7.99
N ARG A 133 -7.60 22.44 7.12
CA ARG A 133 -8.53 21.36 7.51
C ARG A 133 -8.65 20.20 6.54
N ILE A 134 -8.27 20.38 5.27
CA ILE A 134 -8.28 19.30 4.28
C ILE A 134 -6.84 18.82 4.14
N LYS A 135 -6.60 17.52 4.29
CA LYS A 135 -5.27 16.93 4.11
C LYS A 135 -5.26 16.02 2.89
N VAL A 136 -4.26 16.22 2.03
CA VAL A 136 -4.04 15.43 0.82
C VAL A 136 -2.66 14.82 0.86
N THR A 137 -2.57 13.55 0.48
CA THR A 137 -1.33 12.76 0.40
C THR A 137 -1.21 12.13 -0.98
N GLU A 138 -0.15 11.36 -1.21
CA GLU A 138 -0.01 10.54 -2.42
C GLU A 138 -1.12 9.48 -2.58
N ASN A 139 -1.88 9.20 -1.52
CA ASN A 139 -3.01 8.27 -1.55
C ASN A 139 -4.36 9.00 -1.73
N GLY A 140 -4.35 10.33 -1.90
CA GLY A 140 -5.54 11.16 -2.06
C GLY A 140 -5.91 11.96 -0.81
N VAL A 141 -7.17 12.40 -0.73
CA VAL A 141 -7.69 13.23 0.37
C VAL A 141 -8.01 12.33 1.58
N ILE A 142 -7.26 12.51 2.67
CA ILE A 142 -7.37 11.67 3.89
C ILE A 142 -8.22 12.31 4.99
N GLU A 143 -8.35 13.64 4.98
CA GLU A 143 -9.15 14.39 5.95
C GLU A 143 -9.83 15.58 5.25
N GLY A 144 -11.04 15.93 5.71
CA GLY A 144 -11.84 17.02 5.18
C GLY A 144 -13.16 16.56 4.54
N SER A 145 -14.22 17.35 4.70
CA SER A 145 -15.55 17.09 4.15
C SER A 145 -16.21 18.36 3.62
N GLY A 146 -17.31 18.19 2.88
CA GLY A 146 -18.06 19.28 2.27
C GLY A 146 -17.53 19.74 0.91
N PRO A 147 -18.10 20.83 0.34
CA PRO A 147 -17.86 21.21 -1.05
C PRO A 147 -16.40 21.52 -1.40
N ALA A 148 -15.65 22.09 -0.45
CA ALA A 148 -14.22 22.39 -0.66
C ALA A 148 -13.38 21.10 -0.77
N ALA A 149 -13.62 20.12 0.09
CA ALA A 149 -12.93 18.83 0.05
C ALA A 149 -13.27 18.06 -1.25
N GLU A 150 -14.53 18.11 -1.69
CA GLU A 150 -14.94 17.52 -2.97
C GLU A 150 -14.20 18.17 -4.15
N ARG A 151 -14.06 19.49 -4.13
CA ARG A 151 -13.33 20.20 -5.19
C ARG A 151 -11.86 19.82 -5.22
N VAL A 152 -11.22 19.70 -4.06
CA VAL A 152 -9.82 19.22 -3.94
C VAL A 152 -9.69 17.78 -4.45
N ARG A 153 -10.62 16.88 -4.11
CA ARG A 153 -10.63 15.50 -4.60
C ARG A 153 -10.72 15.44 -6.12
N LYS A 154 -11.59 16.25 -6.72
CA LYS A 154 -11.71 16.34 -8.17
C LYS A 154 -10.41 16.81 -8.85
N ILE A 155 -9.72 17.81 -8.28
CA ILE A 155 -8.41 18.27 -8.79
C ILE A 155 -7.36 17.15 -8.72
N TYR A 156 -7.34 16.39 -7.62
CA TYR A 156 -6.47 15.24 -7.44
C TYR A 156 -6.73 14.14 -8.48
N GLU A 157 -8.00 13.81 -8.72
CA GLU A 157 -8.38 12.82 -9.73
C GLU A 157 -8.02 13.26 -11.15
N GLU A 158 -8.29 14.51 -11.52
CA GLU A 158 -7.88 15.09 -12.80
C GLU A 158 -6.35 15.02 -12.98
N TYR A 159 -5.59 15.34 -11.93
CA TYR A 159 -4.13 15.25 -11.93
C TYR A 159 -3.64 13.81 -12.20
N LEU A 160 -4.24 12.81 -11.54
CA LEU A 160 -3.91 11.41 -11.77
C LEU A 160 -4.22 10.94 -13.19
N MET A 161 -5.36 11.36 -13.76
CA MET A 161 -5.74 10.99 -15.13
C MET A 161 -4.74 11.55 -16.15
N GLU A 162 -4.33 12.81 -15.99
CA GLU A 162 -3.36 13.46 -16.88
C GLU A 162 -1.94 12.86 -16.76
N ARG A 163 -1.60 12.30 -15.59
CA ARG A 163 -0.31 11.61 -15.43
C ARG A 163 -0.30 10.24 -16.06
N LYS A 164 -1.36 9.46 -15.89
CA LYS A 164 -1.50 8.15 -16.56
C LYS A 164 -1.40 8.26 -18.09
N SER A 165 -1.90 9.35 -18.68
CA SER A 165 -1.79 9.58 -20.12
C SER A 165 -0.40 10.05 -20.57
N ARG A 166 0.37 10.72 -19.71
CA ARG A 166 1.78 11.08 -19.92
C ARG A 166 2.72 9.87 -19.80
N SER A 167 2.46 8.97 -18.85
CA SER A 167 3.25 7.74 -18.62
C SER A 167 3.09 6.68 -19.72
N SER A 168 2.02 6.72 -20.51
CA SER A 168 1.72 5.73 -21.57
C SER A 168 2.22 6.13 -22.97
N LYS A 169 3.05 7.19 -23.06
CA LYS A 169 3.77 7.63 -24.26
C LYS A 169 5.26 7.37 -24.10
#